data_AF-A0A3P9JDL1-F1
#
_entry.id   AF-A0A3P9JDL1-F1
#
_cell.length_a   1.000
_cell.length_b   1.000
_cell.length_c   1.000
_cell.angle_alpha   90.00
_cell.angle_beta   90.00
_cell.angle_gamma   90.00
#
_symmetry.space_group_name_H-M   'P 1'
#
loop_
_entity.id
_entity.type
_entity.pdbx_description
1 polymer ?
#
loop_
_entity_poly.entity_id
_entity_poly.type
_entity_poly.pdbx_seq_one_letter_code
_entity_poly.pdbx_strand_id
1 'polypeptide(L)'
;MHAKGEGADQTLLQKLQGQIGSHEHFSSWNKGFIVHHYAGKVSYDVNGFCERNRDVLFNDIIELMQGSEFPFIRALFPENLEAEKRGRPTTASSKIKKQANSLVQTLMKCTPHYIRCIKPNETKRPRDWEENRVRHQVEYLGLRENIRVRRAGYAYRRPFNKFLQRYAILTKETCSVNMDQDQYQLGKAKVFIKAPESLFLLEEMRERKYNGYARVIQKAWRKHIAVRKYVKMREEASDVLLNKKERRRNSINRNFVGDYIGTENHPEIRQFVGRRERIDFADVVVKYNRRFKTVKQDLVLTPKFLYLIGREKVKQGPDKGQICEVLKRKIELNKVQSVSMSTLQDDFFIIHEEEYDSVLQSIFKTEFLSLLVKRFQERTDKKLPLKFNNLSFPWKHGRQFHCVCLKLCGRGSDLCVTFGSALVGGGVLCGEFSFCPVPPAWNSRSCTFPLARVSPRTPVSSGSHNPEFSSILSVPHHFLLHRRRSKEVKPPPGAGRPKPKPRTPQCRALYAYDAQDTDELSFNASDVIEILTEDPSGWWFGRLRGREGMFPGNYVEKI
;
A
#
# COMPACT_ATOMS: atom_id res chain seq x y z
N MET A 1 51.68 26.61 -64.00
CA MET A 1 51.47 28.02 -63.61
C MET A 1 50.80 28.08 -62.24
N HIS A 2 51.55 28.44 -61.21
CA HIS A 2 51.05 28.65 -59.85
C HIS A 2 50.37 30.02 -59.76
N ALA A 3 49.05 30.09 -59.93
CA ALA A 3 48.30 31.28 -59.56
C ALA A 3 48.29 31.36 -58.03
N LYS A 4 49.00 32.35 -57.48
CA LYS A 4 49.01 32.66 -56.04
C LYS A 4 47.57 32.86 -55.55
N GLY A 5 47.15 32.07 -54.55
CA GLY A 5 45.84 32.17 -53.90
C GLY A 5 45.69 33.37 -52.96
N GLU A 6 46.69 34.26 -52.89
CA GLU A 6 46.68 35.44 -52.02
C GLU A 6 45.61 36.44 -52.50
N GLY A 7 44.46 36.47 -51.80
CA GLY A 7 43.36 37.40 -52.04
C GLY A 7 42.06 36.78 -52.56
N ALA A 8 42.04 35.50 -52.95
CA ALA A 8 40.81 34.83 -53.43
C ALA A 8 39.72 34.78 -52.35
N ASP A 9 40.11 34.49 -51.10
CA ASP A 9 39.23 34.43 -49.94
C ASP A 9 38.68 35.82 -49.56
N GLN A 10 39.50 36.87 -49.67
CA GLN A 10 39.04 38.25 -49.46
C GLN A 10 38.05 38.68 -50.55
N THR A 11 38.30 38.27 -51.80
CA THR A 11 37.38 38.52 -52.92
C THR A 11 36.05 37.78 -52.72
N LEU A 12 36.08 36.56 -52.17
CA LEU A 12 34.87 35.82 -51.78
C LEU A 12 34.08 36.59 -50.73
N LEU A 13 34.74 37.09 -49.67
CA LEU A 13 34.10 37.87 -48.62
C LEU A 13 33.42 39.14 -49.18
N GLN A 14 34.11 39.89 -50.04
CA GLN A 14 33.55 41.06 -50.71
C GLN A 14 32.32 40.72 -51.55
N LYS A 15 32.36 39.59 -52.30
CA LYS A 15 31.22 39.12 -53.09
C LYS A 15 30.04 38.70 -52.21
N LEU A 16 30.29 38.01 -51.10
CA LEU A 16 29.24 37.65 -50.14
C LEU A 16 28.61 38.92 -49.55
N GLN A 17 29.42 39.88 -49.11
CA GLN A 17 28.90 41.15 -48.60
C GLN A 17 28.08 41.91 -49.65
N GLY A 18 28.53 41.95 -50.91
CA GLY A 18 27.82 42.61 -51.99
C GLY A 18 26.50 41.95 -52.39
N GLN A 19 26.40 40.61 -52.33
CA GLN A 19 25.20 39.88 -52.77
C GLN A 19 24.20 39.55 -51.66
N ILE A 20 24.69 39.22 -50.46
CA ILE A 20 23.87 38.74 -49.34
C ILE A 20 24.02 39.59 -48.07
N GLY A 21 24.72 40.72 -48.14
CA GLY A 21 24.92 41.63 -47.00
C GLY A 21 23.64 42.22 -46.42
N SER A 22 22.56 42.30 -47.20
CA SER A 22 21.26 42.80 -46.76
C SER A 22 20.38 41.75 -46.07
N HIS A 23 20.80 40.49 -46.03
CA HIS A 23 19.99 39.40 -45.48
C HIS A 23 20.05 39.36 -43.95
N GLU A 24 18.91 39.26 -43.27
CA GLU A 24 18.77 39.31 -41.80
C GLU A 24 19.65 38.28 -41.05
N HIS A 25 19.86 37.12 -41.66
CA HIS A 25 20.64 36.02 -41.08
C HIS A 25 22.14 36.04 -41.44
N PHE A 26 22.62 37.09 -42.10
CA PHE A 26 24.02 37.25 -42.47
C PHE A 26 24.60 38.52 -41.84
N SER A 27 25.84 38.46 -41.38
CA SER A 27 26.57 39.64 -40.90
C SER A 27 28.05 39.54 -41.27
N SER A 28 28.65 40.61 -41.75
CA SER A 28 30.08 40.64 -42.09
C SER A 28 30.96 40.82 -40.84
N TRP A 29 32.12 40.18 -40.82
CA TRP A 29 33.14 40.30 -39.77
C TRP A 29 34.53 40.48 -40.40
N ASN A 30 35.44 41.21 -39.77
CA ASN A 30 36.71 41.60 -40.43
C ASN A 30 37.57 40.42 -40.91
N LYS A 31 37.47 39.25 -40.25
CA LYS A 31 38.16 38.00 -40.64
C LYS A 31 37.24 37.02 -41.39
N GLY A 32 35.97 37.35 -41.56
CA GLY A 32 35.03 36.51 -42.28
C GLY A 32 33.56 36.92 -42.19
N PHE A 33 32.67 36.00 -41.86
CA PHE A 33 31.24 36.31 -41.79
C PHE A 33 30.53 35.50 -40.71
N ILE A 34 29.38 35.99 -40.28
CA ILE A 34 28.54 35.39 -39.25
C ILE A 34 27.23 34.96 -39.91
N VAL A 35 26.82 33.71 -39.66
CA VAL A 35 25.51 33.20 -40.06
C VAL A 35 24.67 32.92 -38.82
N HIS A 36 23.43 33.39 -38.84
CA HIS A 36 22.46 33.10 -37.78
C HIS A 36 21.81 31.73 -38.05
N HIS A 37 22.33 30.68 -37.42
CA HIS A 37 21.74 29.34 -37.46
C HIS A 37 20.66 29.18 -36.39
N TYR A 38 19.83 28.13 -36.52
CA TYR A 38 18.85 27.77 -35.49
C TYR A 38 19.51 27.49 -34.12
N ALA A 39 20.78 27.05 -34.12
CA ALA A 39 21.58 26.78 -32.93
C ALA A 39 22.27 28.03 -32.34
N GLY A 40 22.23 29.17 -33.04
CA GLY A 40 22.89 30.41 -32.64
C GLY A 40 23.72 31.05 -33.75
N LYS A 41 24.39 32.16 -33.41
CA LYS A 41 25.29 32.88 -34.32
C LYS A 41 26.62 32.15 -34.41
N VAL A 42 27.05 31.80 -35.63
CA VAL A 42 28.34 31.13 -35.87
C VAL A 42 29.21 32.02 -36.72
N SER A 43 30.40 32.32 -36.23
CA SER A 43 31.43 33.07 -36.95
C SER A 43 32.28 32.12 -37.78
N TYR A 44 32.32 32.32 -39.09
CA TYR A 44 33.14 31.59 -40.04
C TYR A 44 34.35 32.44 -40.45
N ASP A 45 35.54 31.87 -40.29
CA ASP A 45 36.79 32.44 -40.81
C ASP A 45 36.92 32.07 -42.30
N VAL A 46 37.11 33.05 -43.17
CA VAL A 46 37.13 32.84 -44.64
C VAL A 46 38.48 32.30 -45.11
N ASN A 47 39.50 32.27 -44.25
CA ASN A 47 40.82 31.75 -44.59
C ASN A 47 40.77 30.28 -45.06
N GLY A 48 41.26 30.02 -46.28
CA GLY A 48 41.32 28.71 -46.90
C GLY A 48 39.99 28.19 -47.44
N PHE A 49 38.92 29.01 -47.48
CA PHE A 49 37.62 28.59 -48.02
C PHE A 49 37.71 28.22 -49.50
N CYS A 50 38.35 29.04 -50.33
CA CYS A 50 38.46 28.80 -51.77
C CYS A 50 39.34 27.58 -52.09
N GLU A 51 40.42 27.40 -51.33
CA GLU A 51 41.33 26.25 -51.47
C GLU A 51 40.62 24.94 -51.09
N ARG A 52 39.99 24.88 -49.92
CA ARG A 52 39.25 23.68 -49.47
C ARG A 52 38.06 23.32 -50.36
N ASN A 53 37.52 24.30 -51.09
CA ASN A 53 36.42 24.07 -52.03
C ASN A 53 36.90 23.56 -53.41
N ARG A 54 38.19 23.68 -53.71
CA ARG A 54 38.79 23.23 -54.96
C ARG A 54 39.00 21.72 -54.91
N ASP A 55 38.07 21.00 -55.51
CA ASP A 55 38.05 19.53 -55.56
C ASP A 55 38.12 19.03 -57.01
N VAL A 56 39.11 19.56 -57.73
CA VAL A 56 39.31 19.25 -59.14
C VAL A 56 40.20 18.01 -59.24
N LEU A 57 39.59 16.88 -59.58
CA LEU A 57 40.31 15.69 -60.03
C LEU A 57 40.48 15.78 -61.54
N PHE A 58 41.72 15.91 -62.01
CA PHE A 58 42.01 16.02 -63.44
C PHE A 58 41.93 14.65 -64.11
N ASN A 59 41.47 14.64 -65.37
CA ASN A 59 41.34 13.40 -66.15
C ASN A 59 42.66 12.64 -66.27
N ASP A 60 43.80 13.33 -66.41
CA ASP A 60 45.13 12.72 -66.47
C ASP A 60 45.43 11.84 -65.23
N ILE A 61 44.94 12.24 -64.06
CA ILE A 61 45.12 11.47 -62.81
C ILE A 61 44.22 10.24 -62.84
N ILE A 62 43.00 10.36 -63.38
CA ILE A 62 42.06 9.25 -63.53
C ILE A 62 42.65 8.22 -64.50
N GLU A 63 43.18 8.66 -65.66
CA GLU A 63 43.85 7.80 -66.65
C GLU A 63 45.04 7.07 -66.05
N LEU A 64 45.88 7.78 -65.30
CA LEU A 64 47.04 7.20 -64.62
C LEU A 64 46.63 6.11 -63.62
N MET A 65 45.57 6.33 -62.85
CA MET A 65 45.07 5.36 -61.87
C MET A 65 44.41 4.15 -62.55
N GLN A 66 43.73 4.35 -63.68
CA GLN A 66 43.16 3.27 -64.49
C GLN A 66 44.24 2.41 -65.17
N GLY A 67 45.43 2.97 -65.43
CA GLY A 67 46.61 2.24 -65.91
C GLY A 67 47.34 1.41 -64.85
N SER A 68 46.90 1.46 -63.59
CA SER A 68 47.55 0.71 -62.50
C SER A 68 47.39 -0.80 -62.65
N GLU A 69 48.47 -1.55 -62.40
CA GLU A 69 48.44 -3.02 -62.40
C GLU A 69 47.52 -3.56 -61.29
N PHE A 70 47.39 -2.84 -60.17
CA PHE A 70 46.57 -3.22 -59.03
C PHE A 70 45.06 -3.11 -59.34
N PRO A 71 44.29 -4.21 -59.32
CA PRO A 71 42.85 -4.18 -59.59
C PRO A 71 42.07 -3.30 -58.62
N PHE A 72 42.52 -3.22 -57.35
CA PHE A 72 41.89 -2.37 -56.34
C PHE A 72 41.94 -0.88 -56.71
N ILE A 73 43.07 -0.40 -57.22
CA ILE A 73 43.22 1.01 -57.62
C ILE A 73 42.33 1.30 -58.83
N ARG A 74 42.32 0.40 -59.83
CA ARG A 74 41.41 0.52 -60.98
C ARG A 74 39.93 0.56 -60.58
N ALA A 75 39.53 -0.22 -59.58
CA ALA A 75 38.15 -0.26 -59.10
C ALA A 75 37.69 1.04 -58.40
N LEU A 76 38.62 1.85 -57.87
CA LEU A 76 38.30 3.13 -57.23
C LEU A 76 37.97 4.25 -58.24
N PHE A 77 38.35 4.09 -59.51
CA PHE A 77 38.16 5.08 -60.58
C PHE A 77 37.36 4.51 -61.75
N PRO A 78 36.05 4.26 -61.57
CA PRO A 78 35.19 3.65 -62.59
C PRO A 78 34.76 4.63 -63.71
N GLU A 79 35.22 5.88 -63.69
CA GLU A 79 34.78 6.94 -64.61
C GLU A 79 35.14 6.63 -66.07
N ASN A 80 34.17 6.78 -66.98
CA ASN A 80 34.41 6.62 -68.42
C ASN A 80 34.76 7.97 -69.06
N LEU A 81 36.04 8.18 -69.31
CA LEU A 81 36.62 9.45 -69.79
C LEU A 81 36.21 9.83 -71.21
N GLU A 82 35.69 8.89 -72.01
CA GLU A 82 35.17 9.18 -73.34
C GLU A 82 33.76 9.82 -73.32
N ALA A 83 33.00 9.62 -72.23
CA ALA A 83 31.62 10.12 -72.11
C ALA A 83 31.49 11.51 -71.46
N GLU A 84 32.46 11.94 -70.64
CA GLU A 84 32.34 13.15 -69.78
C GLU A 84 33.17 14.37 -70.23
N LYS A 85 33.36 14.59 -71.54
CA LYS A 85 34.17 15.72 -72.05
C LYS A 85 33.54 17.12 -71.91
N ARG A 86 32.39 17.30 -71.22
CA ARG A 86 31.68 18.60 -71.17
C ARG A 86 31.10 18.94 -69.80
N GLY A 87 31.88 19.66 -68.99
CA GLY A 87 31.38 20.33 -67.78
C GLY A 87 32.46 21.09 -67.03
N ARG A 88 32.08 22.15 -66.30
CA ARG A 88 32.98 22.75 -65.30
C ARG A 88 33.27 21.70 -64.22
N PRO A 89 34.51 21.59 -63.73
CA PRO A 89 34.84 20.63 -62.69
C PRO A 89 33.99 20.88 -61.44
N THR A 90 33.49 19.81 -60.83
CA THR A 90 32.65 19.91 -59.64
C THR A 90 33.46 20.42 -58.45
N THR A 91 32.90 21.34 -57.67
CA THR A 91 33.51 21.79 -56.41
C THR A 91 33.06 20.92 -55.23
N ALA A 92 33.83 20.92 -54.13
CA ALA A 92 33.48 20.18 -52.93
C ALA A 92 32.08 20.57 -52.41
N SER A 93 31.77 21.86 -52.38
CA SER A 93 30.46 22.37 -51.96
C SER A 93 29.32 21.87 -52.85
N SER A 94 29.55 21.73 -54.17
CA SER A 94 28.55 21.20 -55.09
C SER A 94 28.27 19.72 -54.81
N LYS A 95 29.31 18.92 -54.53
CA LYS A 95 29.16 17.51 -54.15
C LYS A 95 28.40 17.38 -52.82
N ILE A 96 28.79 18.12 -51.79
CA ILE A 96 28.12 18.11 -50.48
C ILE A 96 26.64 18.52 -50.62
N LYS A 97 26.34 19.57 -51.39
CA LYS A 97 24.97 20.01 -51.63
C LYS A 97 24.13 18.93 -52.33
N LYS A 98 24.67 18.28 -53.37
CA LYS A 98 23.99 17.18 -54.07
C LYS A 98 23.73 16.00 -53.15
N GLN A 99 24.73 15.58 -52.38
CA GLN A 99 24.62 14.48 -51.42
C GLN A 99 23.59 14.78 -50.31
N ALA A 100 23.62 15.99 -49.74
CA ALA A 100 22.66 16.41 -48.72
C ALA A 100 21.21 16.41 -49.27
N ASN A 101 20.99 16.93 -50.47
CA ASN A 101 19.67 16.92 -51.11
C ASN A 101 19.17 15.49 -51.38
N SER A 102 20.06 14.61 -51.87
CA SER A 102 19.73 13.19 -52.08
C SER A 102 19.37 12.48 -50.76
N LEU A 103 20.07 12.81 -49.67
CA LEU A 103 19.76 12.28 -48.34
C LEU A 103 18.39 12.74 -47.87
N VAL A 104 18.10 14.04 -47.97
CA VAL A 104 16.80 14.61 -47.56
C VAL A 104 15.67 13.98 -48.36
N GLN A 105 15.82 13.81 -49.68
CA GLN A 105 14.82 13.14 -50.51
C GLN A 105 14.56 11.70 -50.06
N THR A 106 15.59 10.96 -49.67
CA THR A 106 15.45 9.60 -49.14
C THR A 106 14.75 9.60 -47.77
N LEU A 107 15.12 10.53 -46.88
CA LEU A 107 14.50 10.65 -45.55
C LEU A 107 13.01 11.00 -45.63
N MET A 108 12.60 11.83 -46.60
CA MET A 108 11.21 12.22 -46.79
C MET A 108 10.31 11.08 -47.31
N LYS A 109 10.90 9.98 -47.82
CA LYS A 109 10.15 8.78 -48.23
C LYS A 109 9.80 7.85 -47.07
N CYS A 110 10.38 8.07 -45.89
CA CYS A 110 10.24 7.22 -44.72
C CYS A 110 9.53 7.95 -43.58
N THR A 111 9.03 7.20 -42.58
CA THR A 111 8.55 7.77 -41.31
C THR A 111 9.76 8.10 -40.43
N PRO A 112 10.03 9.38 -40.10
CA PRO A 112 11.23 9.74 -39.38
C PRO A 112 11.08 9.50 -37.88
N HIS A 113 12.06 8.83 -37.29
CA HIS A 113 12.24 8.70 -35.84
C HIS A 113 13.54 9.39 -35.43
N TYR A 114 13.49 10.22 -34.39
CA TYR A 114 14.63 11.05 -33.97
C TYR A 114 15.17 10.58 -32.63
N ILE A 115 16.47 10.31 -32.57
CA ILE A 115 17.22 10.10 -31.33
C ILE A 115 18.19 11.27 -31.16
N ARG A 116 18.14 11.92 -30.00
CA ARG A 116 18.98 13.08 -29.67
C ARG A 116 19.95 12.69 -28.56
N CYS A 117 21.20 12.45 -28.93
CA CYS A 117 22.24 12.08 -27.98
C CYS A 117 22.78 13.30 -27.25
N ILE A 118 22.98 13.20 -25.93
CA ILE A 118 23.57 14.25 -25.09
C ILE A 118 24.77 13.64 -24.35
N LYS A 119 25.92 14.30 -24.44
CA LYS A 119 27.12 13.95 -23.69
C LYS A 119 27.06 14.62 -22.30
N PRO A 120 27.00 13.87 -21.19
CA PRO A 120 26.81 14.45 -19.86
C PRO A 120 28.08 15.11 -19.30
N ASN A 121 29.27 14.64 -19.71
CA ASN A 121 30.57 15.16 -19.28
C ASN A 121 31.64 14.86 -20.34
N GLU A 122 32.71 15.67 -20.38
CA GLU A 122 33.87 15.42 -21.25
C GLU A 122 34.83 14.35 -20.70
N THR A 123 34.81 14.11 -19.38
CA THR A 123 35.69 13.17 -18.65
C THR A 123 35.42 11.70 -18.93
N LYS A 124 34.28 11.39 -19.59
CA LYS A 124 33.76 10.04 -19.87
C LYS A 124 33.52 9.20 -18.61
N ARG A 125 33.28 9.84 -17.46
CA ARG A 125 33.01 9.15 -16.19
C ARG A 125 31.52 8.91 -15.99
N PRO A 126 31.12 7.75 -15.42
CA PRO A 126 29.73 7.53 -15.05
C PRO A 126 29.34 8.46 -13.90
N ARG A 127 28.08 8.93 -13.90
CA ARG A 127 27.50 9.82 -12.87
C ARG A 127 28.17 11.19 -12.72
N ASP A 128 29.03 11.57 -13.65
CA ASP A 128 29.59 12.92 -13.74
C ASP A 128 28.70 13.80 -14.64
N TRP A 129 28.46 15.05 -14.25
CA TRP A 129 27.51 15.95 -14.90
C TRP A 129 28.07 17.36 -15.04
N GLU A 130 28.24 17.79 -16.28
CA GLU A 130 28.72 19.12 -16.62
C GLU A 130 27.57 19.96 -17.19
N GLU A 131 26.93 20.75 -16.32
CA GLU A 131 25.70 21.47 -16.66
C GLU A 131 25.87 22.43 -17.84
N ASN A 132 26.99 23.17 -17.87
CA ASN A 132 27.26 24.12 -18.95
C ASN A 132 27.36 23.42 -20.32
N ARG A 133 28.01 22.26 -20.35
CA ARG A 133 28.18 21.46 -21.57
C ARG A 133 26.87 20.86 -22.04
N VAL A 134 26.04 20.36 -21.12
CA VAL A 134 24.71 19.84 -21.46
C VAL A 134 23.78 20.96 -21.90
N ARG A 135 23.78 22.12 -21.22
CA ARG A 135 22.97 23.29 -21.59
C ARG A 135 23.26 23.73 -23.02
N HIS A 136 24.54 23.86 -23.38
CA HIS A 136 24.95 24.19 -24.75
C HIS A 136 24.44 23.15 -25.76
N GLN A 137 24.49 21.85 -25.43
CA GLN A 137 23.95 20.79 -26.30
C GLN A 137 22.43 20.86 -26.44
N VAL A 138 21.71 21.20 -25.37
CA VAL A 138 20.24 21.36 -25.40
C VAL A 138 19.83 22.50 -26.34
N GLU A 139 20.57 23.60 -26.33
CA GLU A 139 20.39 24.73 -27.25
C GLU A 139 20.76 24.35 -28.69
N TYR A 140 21.94 23.76 -28.88
CA TYR A 140 22.44 23.30 -30.19
C TYR A 140 21.52 22.27 -30.87
N LEU A 141 20.93 21.35 -30.11
CA LEU A 141 19.98 20.35 -30.61
C LEU A 141 18.57 20.93 -30.84
N GLY A 142 18.33 22.19 -30.47
CA GLY A 142 17.04 22.86 -30.62
C GLY A 142 15.94 22.23 -29.75
N LEU A 143 16.27 21.56 -28.65
CA LEU A 143 15.28 20.85 -27.83
C LEU A 143 14.27 21.82 -27.21
N ARG A 144 14.73 23.01 -26.82
CA ARG A 144 13.86 24.07 -26.27
C ARG A 144 12.81 24.51 -27.27
N GLU A 145 13.18 24.71 -28.52
CA GLU A 145 12.24 25.15 -29.58
C GLU A 145 11.26 24.03 -29.94
N ASN A 146 11.73 22.77 -29.99
CA ASN A 146 10.85 21.61 -30.16
C ASN A 146 9.77 21.54 -29.07
N ILE A 147 10.12 21.84 -27.80
CA ILE A 147 9.15 21.90 -26.71
C ILE A 147 8.21 23.10 -26.88
N ARG A 148 8.72 24.26 -27.30
CA ARG A 148 7.92 25.47 -27.52
C ARG A 148 6.86 25.27 -28.59
N VAL A 149 7.23 24.71 -29.73
CA VAL A 149 6.30 24.37 -30.83
C VAL A 149 5.24 23.37 -30.35
N ARG A 150 5.62 22.38 -29.53
CA ARG A 150 4.65 21.44 -28.95
C ARG A 150 3.71 22.09 -27.92
N ARG A 151 4.21 23.04 -27.12
CA ARG A 151 3.44 23.80 -26.12
C ARG A 151 2.51 24.85 -26.73
N ALA A 152 2.85 25.40 -27.90
CA ALA A 152 1.98 26.35 -28.61
C ALA A 152 0.67 25.70 -29.10
N GLY A 153 0.67 24.37 -29.27
CA GLY A 153 -0.54 23.60 -29.49
C GLY A 153 -1.04 22.94 -28.20
N TYR A 154 -1.69 21.79 -28.34
CA TYR A 154 -2.05 20.95 -27.20
C TYR A 154 -0.84 20.15 -26.71
N ALA A 155 -0.33 20.49 -25.53
CA ALA A 155 0.82 19.84 -24.90
C ALA A 155 0.55 18.36 -24.59
N TYR A 156 -0.70 18.01 -24.25
CA TYR A 156 -1.09 16.65 -23.91
C TYR A 156 -2.29 16.18 -24.73
N ARG A 157 -2.21 14.93 -25.22
CA ARG A 157 -3.21 14.31 -26.09
C ARG A 157 -3.31 12.83 -25.78
N ARG A 158 -4.49 12.34 -25.39
CA ARG A 158 -4.71 10.91 -25.13
C ARG A 158 -6.09 10.44 -25.59
N PRO A 159 -6.21 9.17 -26.03
CA PRO A 159 -7.51 8.54 -26.25
C PRO A 159 -8.41 8.58 -25.01
N PHE A 160 -9.72 8.72 -25.22
CA PHE A 160 -10.70 8.83 -24.13
C PHE A 160 -10.66 7.65 -23.16
N ASN A 161 -10.55 6.42 -23.65
CA ASN A 161 -10.50 5.22 -22.81
C ASN A 161 -9.32 5.25 -21.82
N LYS A 162 -8.12 5.59 -22.30
CA LYS A 162 -6.92 5.69 -21.46
C LYS A 162 -7.00 6.85 -20.47
N PHE A 163 -7.59 7.97 -20.89
CA PHE A 163 -7.82 9.12 -20.01
C PHE A 163 -8.80 8.77 -18.88
N LEU A 164 -9.96 8.20 -19.21
CA LEU A 164 -10.99 7.81 -18.24
C LEU A 164 -10.47 6.74 -17.28
N GLN A 165 -9.83 5.68 -17.77
CA GLN A 165 -9.27 4.64 -16.90
C GLN A 165 -8.28 5.22 -15.86
N ARG A 166 -7.55 6.28 -16.24
CA ARG A 166 -6.59 6.92 -15.34
C ARG A 166 -7.26 7.86 -14.33
N TYR A 167 -8.21 8.68 -14.76
CA TYR A 167 -8.76 9.79 -13.94
C TYR A 167 -10.17 9.54 -13.40
N ALA A 168 -10.81 8.42 -13.71
CA ALA A 168 -12.15 8.06 -13.18
C ALA A 168 -12.21 8.00 -11.64
N ILE A 169 -11.06 7.88 -10.97
CA ILE A 169 -10.96 7.92 -9.51
C ILE A 169 -11.24 9.31 -8.91
N LEU A 170 -11.14 10.38 -9.71
CA LEU A 170 -11.27 11.76 -9.22
C LEU A 170 -12.72 12.12 -8.90
N THR A 171 -13.66 11.66 -9.72
CA THR A 171 -15.06 12.06 -9.67
C THR A 171 -15.96 10.83 -9.72
N LYS A 172 -17.09 10.90 -8.99
CA LYS A 172 -18.10 9.83 -9.03
C LYS A 172 -18.88 9.87 -10.34
N GLU A 173 -19.03 11.05 -10.93
CA GLU A 173 -19.58 11.29 -12.26
C GLU A 173 -18.41 11.39 -13.24
N THR A 174 -18.39 10.53 -14.26
CA THR A 174 -17.21 10.21 -15.07
C THR A 174 -16.61 11.36 -15.89
N CYS A 175 -17.20 12.57 -15.88
CA CYS A 175 -16.82 13.64 -16.81
C CYS A 175 -16.65 15.05 -16.20
N SER A 176 -16.96 15.26 -14.91
CA SER A 176 -16.94 16.61 -14.31
C SER A 176 -15.63 16.92 -13.60
N VAL A 177 -14.53 16.91 -14.34
CA VAL A 177 -13.27 17.43 -13.83
C VAL A 177 -13.40 18.96 -13.74
N ASN A 178 -13.22 19.55 -12.55
CA ASN A 178 -13.20 21.00 -12.33
C ASN A 178 -11.99 21.63 -13.04
N MET A 179 -12.08 21.74 -14.35
CA MET A 179 -11.08 22.34 -15.22
C MET A 179 -11.81 23.28 -16.17
N ASP A 180 -11.28 24.48 -16.34
CA ASP A 180 -11.90 25.48 -17.20
C ASP A 180 -11.96 24.97 -18.64
N GLN A 181 -13.09 25.23 -19.29
CA GLN A 181 -13.35 24.73 -20.65
C GLN A 181 -12.35 25.27 -21.68
N ASP A 182 -11.66 26.38 -21.39
CA ASP A 182 -10.62 26.95 -22.24
C ASP A 182 -9.31 26.17 -22.21
N GLN A 183 -9.06 25.39 -21.15
CA GLN A 183 -7.80 24.68 -20.95
C GLN A 183 -7.75 23.31 -21.64
N TYR A 184 -8.90 22.78 -22.06
CA TYR A 184 -8.98 21.50 -22.77
C TYR A 184 -9.91 21.57 -23.99
N GLN A 185 -9.74 20.63 -24.92
CA GLN A 185 -10.64 20.45 -26.04
C GLN A 185 -10.90 18.94 -26.21
N LEU A 186 -12.17 18.59 -26.42
CA LEU A 186 -12.57 17.21 -26.73
C LEU A 186 -12.56 17.05 -28.25
N GLY A 187 -11.70 16.18 -28.77
CA GLY A 187 -11.74 15.78 -30.17
C GLY A 187 -12.67 14.59 -30.38
N LYS A 188 -12.71 14.06 -31.62
CA LYS A 188 -13.57 12.91 -31.95
C LYS A 188 -13.21 11.61 -31.20
N ALA A 189 -11.92 11.39 -30.91
CA ALA A 189 -11.43 10.16 -30.26
C ALA A 189 -10.43 10.40 -29.10
N LYS A 190 -10.03 11.65 -28.88
CA LYS A 190 -8.96 12.02 -27.94
C LYS A 190 -9.32 13.28 -27.16
N VAL A 191 -8.85 13.34 -25.92
CA VAL A 191 -8.81 14.56 -25.10
C VAL A 191 -7.52 15.31 -25.42
N PHE A 192 -7.63 16.64 -25.55
CA PHE A 192 -6.52 17.54 -25.78
C PHE A 192 -6.45 18.55 -24.63
N ILE A 193 -5.29 18.69 -24.00
CA ILE A 193 -5.06 19.66 -22.91
C ILE A 193 -3.98 20.64 -23.35
N LYS A 194 -4.28 21.94 -23.23
CA LYS A 194 -3.38 23.03 -23.65
C LYS A 194 -2.23 23.18 -22.66
N ALA A 195 -2.58 23.49 -21.41
CA ALA A 195 -1.64 23.81 -20.36
C ALA A 195 -1.14 22.55 -19.64
N PRO A 196 0.18 22.29 -19.57
CA PRO A 196 0.71 21.18 -18.79
C PRO A 196 0.41 21.29 -17.29
N GLU A 197 0.25 22.52 -16.77
CA GLU A 197 -0.09 22.80 -15.38
C GLU A 197 -1.40 22.11 -14.97
N SER A 198 -2.41 22.14 -15.84
CA SER A 198 -3.69 21.49 -15.59
C SER A 198 -3.58 19.97 -15.57
N LEU A 199 -2.69 19.40 -16.40
CA LEU A 199 -2.40 17.96 -16.34
C LEU A 199 -1.72 17.58 -15.02
N PHE A 200 -0.75 18.38 -14.56
CA PHE A 200 -0.11 18.15 -13.26
C PHE A 200 -1.09 18.26 -12.11
N LEU A 201 -2.01 19.22 -12.14
CA LEU A 201 -3.07 19.33 -11.16
C LEU A 201 -3.93 18.06 -11.12
N LEU A 202 -4.27 17.47 -12.28
CA LEU A 202 -5.03 16.21 -12.33
C LEU A 202 -4.28 15.03 -11.73
N GLU A 203 -2.99 14.91 -11.99
CA GLU A 203 -2.15 13.88 -11.37
C GLU A 203 -2.07 14.05 -9.86
N GLU A 204 -1.87 15.28 -9.39
CA GLU A 204 -1.78 15.57 -7.95
C GLU A 204 -3.11 15.31 -7.22
N MET A 205 -4.24 15.72 -7.81
CA MET A 205 -5.57 15.41 -7.29
C MET A 205 -5.79 13.90 -7.22
N ARG A 206 -5.29 13.14 -8.21
CA ARG A 206 -5.43 11.68 -8.29
C ARG A 206 -4.62 11.01 -7.19
N GLU A 207 -3.39 11.46 -7.00
CA GLU A 207 -2.50 10.94 -5.95
C GLU A 207 -3.10 11.14 -4.55
N ARG A 208 -3.69 12.31 -4.29
CA ARG A 208 -4.38 12.58 -3.02
C ARG A 208 -5.59 11.66 -2.78
N LYS A 209 -6.31 11.25 -3.84
CA LYS A 209 -7.46 10.35 -3.71
C LYS A 209 -7.08 8.94 -3.28
N TYR A 210 -5.91 8.42 -3.67
CA TYR A 210 -5.48 7.07 -3.30
C TYR A 210 -5.44 6.84 -1.79
N ASN A 211 -4.93 7.81 -1.04
CA ASN A 211 -4.90 7.75 0.42
C ASN A 211 -6.32 7.62 1.01
N GLY A 212 -7.30 8.30 0.41
CA GLY A 212 -8.71 8.19 0.78
C GLY A 212 -9.25 6.76 0.59
N TYR A 213 -9.05 6.17 -0.58
CA TYR A 213 -9.50 4.81 -0.86
C TYR A 213 -8.77 3.74 -0.04
N ALA A 214 -7.46 3.90 0.17
CA ALA A 214 -6.69 3.03 1.06
C ALA A 214 -7.28 3.03 2.48
N ARG A 215 -7.66 4.20 3.02
CA ARG A 215 -8.32 4.30 4.33
C ARG A 215 -9.68 3.61 4.36
N VAL A 216 -10.46 3.67 3.28
CA VAL A 216 -11.75 2.94 3.18
C VAL A 216 -11.52 1.44 3.28
N ILE A 217 -10.57 0.91 2.51
CA ILE A 217 -10.21 -0.52 2.53
C ILE A 217 -9.70 -0.93 3.91
N GLN A 218 -8.77 -0.16 4.47
CA GLN A 218 -8.22 -0.41 5.82
C GLN A 218 -9.31 -0.40 6.89
N LYS A 219 -10.26 0.56 6.83
CA LYS A 219 -11.40 0.63 7.76
C LYS A 219 -12.30 -0.60 7.62
N ALA A 220 -12.62 -1.01 6.40
CA ALA A 220 -13.42 -2.20 6.14
C ALA A 220 -12.74 -3.47 6.66
N TRP A 221 -11.44 -3.62 6.41
CA TRP A 221 -10.63 -4.74 6.87
C TRP A 221 -10.54 -4.82 8.41
N ARG A 222 -10.21 -3.70 9.07
CA ARG A 222 -10.16 -3.63 10.53
C ARG A 222 -11.52 -3.96 11.15
N LYS A 223 -12.61 -3.45 10.56
CA LYS A 223 -13.98 -3.80 10.97
C LYS A 223 -14.24 -5.29 10.81
N HIS A 224 -13.89 -5.88 9.67
CA HIS A 224 -14.08 -7.31 9.40
C HIS A 224 -13.35 -8.18 10.43
N ILE A 225 -12.07 -7.89 10.70
CA ILE A 225 -11.29 -8.61 11.73
C ILE A 225 -11.93 -8.44 13.11
N ALA A 226 -12.30 -7.22 13.49
CA ALA A 226 -12.88 -6.94 14.80
C ALA A 226 -14.21 -7.69 14.99
N VAL A 227 -15.08 -7.69 13.97
CA VAL A 227 -16.35 -8.43 13.99
C VAL A 227 -16.11 -9.93 14.10
N ARG A 228 -15.19 -10.52 13.33
CA ARG A 228 -14.86 -11.95 13.43
C ARG A 228 -14.35 -12.34 14.81
N LYS A 229 -13.47 -11.51 15.39
CA LYS A 229 -12.97 -11.72 16.76
C LYS A 229 -14.10 -11.66 17.78
N TYR A 230 -14.99 -10.68 17.65
CA TYR A 230 -16.14 -10.51 18.53
C TYR A 230 -17.12 -11.69 18.46
N VAL A 231 -17.45 -12.16 17.25
CA VAL A 231 -18.30 -13.35 17.05
C VAL A 231 -17.66 -14.58 17.70
N LYS A 232 -16.36 -14.82 17.48
CA LYS A 232 -15.64 -15.93 18.10
C LYS A 232 -15.67 -15.89 19.63
N MET A 233 -15.44 -14.71 20.24
CA MET A 233 -15.52 -14.57 21.71
C MET A 233 -16.93 -14.85 22.24
N ARG A 234 -17.97 -14.48 21.49
CA ARG A 234 -19.37 -14.79 21.85
C ARG A 234 -19.70 -16.28 21.74
N GLU A 235 -19.18 -16.96 20.73
CA GLU A 235 -19.30 -18.42 20.57
C GLU A 235 -18.59 -19.12 21.75
N GLU A 236 -17.33 -18.78 22.03
CA GLU A 236 -16.57 -19.33 23.16
C GLU A 236 -17.32 -19.15 24.49
N ALA A 237 -17.88 -17.97 24.76
CA ALA A 237 -18.65 -17.73 25.99
C ALA A 237 -20.03 -18.41 26.01
N SER A 238 -20.65 -18.58 24.84
CA SER A 238 -21.90 -19.34 24.69
C SER A 238 -21.68 -20.81 25.06
N ASP A 239 -20.60 -21.42 24.56
CA ASP A 239 -20.29 -22.83 24.75
C ASP A 239 -20.05 -23.22 26.21
N VAL A 240 -19.54 -22.29 27.02
CA VAL A 240 -19.30 -22.51 28.45
C VAL A 240 -20.60 -22.82 29.21
N LEU A 241 -21.71 -22.16 28.85
CA LEU A 241 -22.98 -22.21 29.59
C LEU A 241 -24.12 -22.88 28.80
N LEU A 242 -23.93 -23.15 27.51
CA LEU A 242 -24.95 -23.74 26.62
C LEU A 242 -25.45 -25.08 27.19
N ASN A 243 -26.77 -25.27 27.25
CA ASN A 243 -27.47 -26.43 27.81
C ASN A 243 -27.19 -26.76 29.28
N LYS A 244 -26.49 -25.88 30.02
CA LYS A 244 -26.15 -26.09 31.44
C LYS A 244 -26.82 -25.07 32.37
N LYS A 245 -27.21 -23.89 31.86
CA LYS A 245 -27.89 -22.84 32.61
C LYS A 245 -28.92 -22.11 31.75
N GLU A 246 -30.08 -21.78 32.32
CA GLU A 246 -31.13 -20.99 31.66
C GLU A 246 -30.59 -19.64 31.18
N ARG A 247 -30.93 -19.28 29.94
CA ARG A 247 -30.37 -18.10 29.27
C ARG A 247 -31.12 -16.82 29.63
N ARG A 248 -30.37 -15.73 29.78
CA ARG A 248 -30.89 -14.36 29.72
C ARG A 248 -30.61 -13.77 28.33
N ARG A 249 -31.64 -13.15 27.74
CA ARG A 249 -31.56 -12.53 26.40
C ARG A 249 -30.37 -11.55 26.27
N ASN A 250 -30.04 -10.85 27.35
CA ASN A 250 -29.01 -9.82 27.38
C ASN A 250 -27.62 -10.32 27.84
N SER A 251 -27.42 -11.62 28.12
CA SER A 251 -26.10 -12.13 28.57
C SER A 251 -25.08 -12.31 27.44
N ILE A 252 -25.53 -12.71 26.25
CA ILE A 252 -24.67 -12.93 25.07
C ILE A 252 -24.79 -11.78 24.06
N ASN A 253 -25.94 -11.12 24.01
CA ASN A 253 -26.23 -10.04 23.04
C ASN A 253 -25.69 -8.66 23.47
N ARG A 254 -24.62 -8.63 24.27
CA ARG A 254 -23.96 -7.39 24.70
C ARG A 254 -22.53 -7.34 24.18
N ASN A 255 -21.95 -6.15 24.12
CA ASN A 255 -20.52 -6.00 23.82
C ASN A 255 -19.72 -6.43 25.06
N PHE A 256 -18.79 -7.38 24.87
CA PHE A 256 -17.85 -7.80 25.89
C PHE A 256 -16.69 -6.80 25.91
N VAL A 257 -16.64 -5.99 26.97
CA VAL A 257 -15.70 -4.86 27.13
C VAL A 257 -14.47 -5.29 27.93
N GLY A 258 -14.62 -6.27 28.83
CA GLY A 258 -13.63 -6.67 29.82
C GLY A 258 -13.62 -5.70 31.00
N ASP A 259 -13.14 -4.48 30.78
CA ASP A 259 -13.01 -3.46 31.82
C ASP A 259 -14.25 -2.56 31.91
N TYR A 260 -15.15 -2.87 32.84
CA TYR A 260 -16.36 -2.10 33.11
C TYR A 260 -16.19 -1.05 34.20
N ILE A 261 -15.06 -1.05 34.91
CA ILE A 261 -14.74 -0.05 35.94
C ILE A 261 -14.03 1.16 35.31
N GLY A 262 -13.29 0.95 34.21
CA GLY A 262 -12.45 1.98 33.59
C GLY A 262 -11.15 2.14 34.38
N THR A 263 -10.44 1.04 34.59
CA THR A 263 -9.22 0.95 35.41
C THR A 263 -8.07 1.85 34.94
N GLU A 264 -8.15 2.42 33.73
CA GLU A 264 -7.23 3.48 33.29
C GLU A 264 -7.41 4.80 34.07
N ASN A 265 -8.64 5.12 34.48
CA ASN A 265 -8.98 6.33 35.22
C ASN A 265 -8.95 6.12 36.75
N HIS A 266 -8.68 4.90 37.22
CA HIS A 266 -8.65 4.52 38.64
C HIS A 266 -7.26 4.02 39.05
N PRO A 267 -6.30 4.92 39.36
CA PRO A 267 -4.93 4.53 39.69
C PRO A 267 -4.83 3.71 40.98
N GLU A 268 -5.80 3.83 41.89
CA GLU A 268 -5.87 3.07 43.15
C GLU A 268 -6.01 1.56 42.90
N ILE A 269 -6.82 1.13 41.94
CA ILE A 269 -6.94 -0.29 41.58
C ILE A 269 -5.63 -0.81 40.97
N ARG A 270 -4.96 0.03 40.16
CA ARG A 270 -3.67 -0.31 39.53
C ARG A 270 -2.54 -0.47 40.54
N GLN A 271 -2.65 0.10 41.74
CA GLN A 271 -1.66 -0.08 42.80
C GLN A 271 -1.56 -1.54 43.24
N PHE A 272 -2.69 -2.28 43.23
CA PHE A 272 -2.75 -3.68 43.67
C PHE A 272 -2.43 -4.68 42.56
N VAL A 273 -2.82 -4.36 41.31
CA VAL A 273 -2.64 -5.23 40.14
C VAL A 273 -1.24 -5.09 39.53
N GLY A 274 -0.62 -3.92 39.68
CA GLY A 274 0.70 -3.61 39.11
C GLY A 274 0.59 -2.86 37.78
N ARG A 275 1.39 -1.80 37.60
CA ARG A 275 1.25 -0.82 36.50
C ARG A 275 1.39 -1.40 35.09
N ARG A 276 2.04 -2.56 34.92
CA ARG A 276 2.32 -3.20 33.62
C ARG A 276 1.46 -4.44 33.36
N GLU A 277 0.66 -4.88 34.32
CA GLU A 277 -0.14 -6.10 34.15
C GLU A 277 -1.43 -5.79 33.39
N ARG A 278 -1.73 -6.62 32.38
CA ARG A 278 -2.94 -6.47 31.57
C ARG A 278 -4.15 -6.94 32.38
N ILE A 279 -5.15 -6.10 32.48
CA ILE A 279 -6.45 -6.43 33.06
C ILE A 279 -7.34 -6.98 31.93
N ASP A 280 -7.87 -8.19 32.13
CA ASP A 280 -8.75 -8.84 31.17
C ASP A 280 -10.22 -8.59 31.48
N PHE A 281 -10.56 -8.48 32.77
CA PHE A 281 -11.92 -8.20 33.21
C PHE A 281 -11.91 -7.39 34.51
N ALA A 282 -12.79 -6.41 34.64
CA ALA A 282 -13.00 -5.65 35.86
C ALA A 282 -14.49 -5.28 35.97
N ASP A 283 -15.13 -5.63 37.09
CA ASP A 283 -16.54 -5.35 37.37
C ASP A 283 -16.78 -5.15 38.88
N VAL A 284 -17.80 -4.37 39.23
CA VAL A 284 -18.23 -4.20 40.62
C VAL A 284 -19.24 -5.28 40.97
N VAL A 285 -18.82 -6.27 41.75
CA VAL A 285 -19.64 -7.43 42.11
C VAL A 285 -20.18 -7.33 43.52
N VAL A 286 -21.31 -8.00 43.78
CA VAL A 286 -21.84 -8.16 45.13
C VAL A 286 -21.28 -9.45 45.72
N LYS A 287 -20.49 -9.33 46.80
CA LYS A 287 -19.99 -10.46 47.57
C LYS A 287 -20.87 -10.69 48.80
N TYR A 288 -21.14 -11.96 49.08
CA TYR A 288 -21.86 -12.36 50.28
C TYR A 288 -20.87 -12.85 51.33
N ASN A 289 -20.90 -12.22 52.50
CA ASN A 289 -20.12 -12.68 53.64
C ASN A 289 -20.73 -13.96 54.23
N ARG A 290 -20.00 -14.63 55.14
CA ARG A 290 -20.51 -15.79 55.87
C ARG A 290 -21.89 -15.49 56.47
N ARG A 291 -22.09 -14.35 57.14
CA ARG A 291 -23.41 -13.94 57.68
C ARG A 291 -24.44 -13.47 56.63
N PHE A 292 -24.25 -13.80 55.35
CA PHE A 292 -25.06 -13.36 54.20
C PHE A 292 -25.28 -11.85 54.05
N LYS A 293 -24.44 -11.04 54.71
CA LYS A 293 -24.40 -9.59 54.48
C LYS A 293 -23.72 -9.31 53.15
N THR A 294 -24.37 -8.50 52.33
CA THR A 294 -23.88 -8.06 51.02
C THR A 294 -22.83 -6.96 51.18
N VAL A 295 -21.76 -7.06 50.39
CA VAL A 295 -20.71 -6.03 50.29
C VAL A 295 -20.34 -5.89 48.82
N LYS A 296 -20.27 -4.66 48.32
CA LYS A 296 -19.76 -4.40 46.97
C LYS A 296 -18.24 -4.51 46.96
N GLN A 297 -17.70 -5.25 46.01
CA GLN A 297 -16.26 -5.42 45.81
C GLN A 297 -15.94 -5.33 44.32
N ASP A 298 -14.78 -4.78 44.01
CA ASP A 298 -14.27 -4.69 42.65
C ASP A 298 -13.55 -6.01 42.34
N LEU A 299 -14.10 -6.77 41.41
CA LEU A 299 -13.57 -8.05 40.92
C LEU A 299 -12.70 -7.77 39.70
N VAL A 300 -11.40 -8.05 39.81
CA VAL A 300 -10.45 -7.84 38.73
C VAL A 300 -9.76 -9.15 38.37
N LEU A 301 -9.79 -9.51 37.09
CA LEU A 301 -9.13 -10.69 36.53
C LEU A 301 -7.94 -10.26 35.68
N THR A 302 -6.78 -10.84 35.98
CA THR A 302 -5.58 -10.77 35.15
C THR A 302 -5.20 -12.17 34.64
N PRO A 303 -4.22 -12.29 33.73
CA PRO A 303 -3.71 -13.59 33.32
C PRO A 303 -3.13 -14.43 34.46
N LYS A 304 -2.81 -13.83 35.62
CA LYS A 304 -2.18 -14.51 36.76
C LYS A 304 -3.05 -14.56 38.01
N PHE A 305 -3.83 -13.54 38.30
CA PHE A 305 -4.51 -13.46 39.58
C PHE A 305 -5.95 -12.99 39.42
N LEU A 306 -6.76 -13.38 40.38
CA LEU A 306 -8.08 -12.84 40.62
C LEU A 306 -8.03 -12.00 41.89
N TYR A 307 -8.40 -10.73 41.77
CA TYR A 307 -8.40 -9.77 42.86
C TYR A 307 -9.83 -9.45 43.27
N LEU A 308 -10.05 -9.37 44.59
CA LEU A 308 -11.23 -8.77 45.19
C LEU A 308 -10.78 -7.56 46.00
N ILE A 309 -11.17 -6.38 45.56
CA ILE A 309 -10.83 -5.12 46.20
C ILE A 309 -12.09 -4.56 46.86
N GLY A 310 -12.01 -4.27 48.15
CA GLY A 310 -13.11 -3.66 48.90
C GLY A 310 -12.84 -2.18 49.16
N ARG A 311 -13.84 -1.48 49.67
CA ARG A 311 -13.72 -0.08 50.10
C ARG A 311 -13.94 0.00 51.61
N GLU A 312 -13.01 0.59 52.35
CA GLU A 312 -13.10 0.74 53.81
C GLU A 312 -12.77 2.15 54.26
N LYS A 313 -13.42 2.59 55.34
CA LYS A 313 -13.08 3.87 55.98
C LYS A 313 -11.82 3.72 56.80
N VAL A 314 -10.84 4.60 56.58
CA VAL A 314 -9.61 4.65 57.38
C VAL A 314 -9.97 5.00 58.83
N LYS A 315 -9.61 4.10 59.75
CA LYS A 315 -9.98 4.22 61.18
C LYS A 315 -8.96 5.04 62.00
N GLN A 316 -7.72 5.12 61.56
CA GLN A 316 -6.59 5.75 62.27
C GLN A 316 -5.66 6.46 61.28
N GLY A 317 -5.06 7.59 61.68
CA GLY A 317 -4.15 8.39 60.85
C GLY A 317 -4.71 9.76 60.42
N PRO A 318 -3.94 10.56 59.67
CA PRO A 318 -4.34 11.89 59.20
C PRO A 318 -5.54 11.85 58.23
N ASP A 319 -5.74 10.72 57.52
CA ASP A 319 -6.84 10.52 56.56
C ASP A 319 -8.08 9.84 57.18
N LYS A 320 -8.24 9.92 58.50
CA LYS A 320 -9.36 9.28 59.23
C LYS A 320 -10.71 9.71 58.64
N GLY A 321 -11.50 8.73 58.23
CA GLY A 321 -12.82 8.94 57.64
C GLY A 321 -12.87 8.91 56.11
N GLN A 322 -11.73 8.99 55.41
CA GLN A 322 -11.67 8.78 53.96
C GLN A 322 -11.91 7.31 53.61
N ILE A 323 -12.55 7.07 52.47
CA ILE A 323 -12.81 5.74 51.92
C ILE A 323 -11.61 5.36 51.06
N CYS A 324 -10.84 4.38 51.50
CA CYS A 324 -9.71 3.87 50.75
C CYS A 324 -10.02 2.48 50.18
N GLU A 325 -9.45 2.18 49.02
CA GLU A 325 -9.48 0.84 48.45
C GLU A 325 -8.53 -0.08 49.21
N VAL A 326 -9.01 -1.28 49.55
CA VAL A 326 -8.25 -2.27 50.32
C VAL A 326 -8.34 -3.62 49.62
N LEU A 327 -7.19 -4.23 49.31
CA LEU A 327 -7.13 -5.58 48.77
C LEU A 327 -7.68 -6.58 49.80
N LYS A 328 -8.83 -7.17 49.50
CA LYS A 328 -9.49 -8.15 50.38
C LYS A 328 -9.07 -9.59 50.09
N ARG A 329 -8.83 -9.91 48.82
CA ARG A 329 -8.39 -11.24 48.41
C ARG A 329 -7.59 -11.16 47.13
N LYS A 330 -6.54 -11.96 47.04
CA LYS A 330 -5.74 -12.21 45.83
C LYS A 330 -5.62 -13.71 45.67
N ILE A 331 -6.27 -14.25 44.65
CA ILE A 331 -6.30 -15.68 44.34
C ILE A 331 -5.39 -15.92 43.14
N GLU A 332 -4.44 -16.83 43.24
CA GLU A 332 -3.71 -17.27 42.05
C GLU A 332 -4.60 -18.17 41.21
N LEU A 333 -4.61 -18.00 39.88
CA LEU A 333 -5.48 -18.82 39.02
C LEU A 333 -5.24 -20.34 39.20
N ASN A 334 -4.01 -20.75 39.54
CA ASN A 334 -3.69 -22.17 39.77
C ASN A 334 -4.35 -22.76 41.02
N LYS A 335 -4.76 -21.92 41.99
CA LYS A 335 -5.41 -22.34 43.24
C LYS A 335 -6.93 -22.44 43.12
N VAL A 336 -7.51 -22.00 42.00
CA VAL A 336 -8.95 -22.12 41.76
C VAL A 336 -9.28 -23.58 41.46
N GLN A 337 -10.06 -24.21 42.34
CA GLN A 337 -10.40 -25.63 42.21
C GLN A 337 -11.57 -25.88 41.24
N SER A 338 -12.64 -25.11 41.39
CA SER A 338 -13.84 -25.21 40.55
C SER A 338 -14.70 -23.96 40.69
N VAL A 339 -15.64 -23.78 39.76
CA VAL A 339 -16.69 -22.74 39.88
C VAL A 339 -18.05 -23.40 39.84
N SER A 340 -18.89 -23.08 40.83
CA SER A 340 -20.26 -23.59 40.90
C SER A 340 -21.28 -22.51 40.54
N MET A 341 -22.31 -22.91 39.81
CA MET A 341 -23.45 -22.07 39.43
C MET A 341 -24.75 -22.85 39.54
N SER A 342 -25.86 -22.15 39.73
CA SER A 342 -27.20 -22.75 39.60
C SER A 342 -27.55 -23.01 38.13
N THR A 343 -28.56 -23.84 37.85
CA THR A 343 -29.10 -24.07 36.49
C THR A 343 -30.11 -22.99 36.07
N LEU A 344 -30.55 -22.12 36.98
CA LEU A 344 -31.60 -21.13 36.76
C LEU A 344 -31.10 -19.80 36.19
N GLN A 345 -32.04 -18.92 35.86
CA GLN A 345 -31.80 -17.61 35.29
C GLN A 345 -31.30 -16.56 36.34
N ASP A 346 -30.23 -16.86 37.06
CA ASP A 346 -29.62 -16.02 38.10
C ASP A 346 -28.22 -15.47 37.73
N ASP A 347 -27.70 -14.53 38.53
CA ASP A 347 -26.37 -13.93 38.39
C ASP A 347 -25.32 -14.46 39.38
N PHE A 348 -25.63 -15.54 40.09
CA PHE A 348 -24.79 -16.06 41.16
C PHE A 348 -23.76 -17.05 40.63
N PHE A 349 -22.56 -16.97 41.18
CA PHE A 349 -21.49 -17.94 40.98
C PHE A 349 -20.62 -18.04 42.23
N ILE A 350 -20.08 -19.23 42.48
CA ILE A 350 -19.21 -19.52 43.61
C ILE A 350 -17.85 -19.94 43.10
N ILE A 351 -16.80 -19.27 43.55
CA ILE A 351 -15.42 -19.66 43.26
C ILE A 351 -14.91 -20.49 44.43
N HIS A 352 -14.52 -21.73 44.15
CA HIS A 352 -13.95 -22.66 45.12
C HIS A 352 -12.42 -22.56 45.13
N GLU A 353 -11.86 -22.35 46.32
CA GLU A 353 -10.42 -22.32 46.62
C GLU A 353 -10.20 -23.06 47.95
N GLU A 354 -8.99 -23.55 48.19
CA GLU A 354 -8.61 -24.28 49.41
C GLU A 354 -8.93 -23.53 50.72
N GLU A 355 -8.75 -22.21 50.77
CA GLU A 355 -8.94 -21.45 52.01
C GLU A 355 -10.43 -21.26 52.38
N TYR A 356 -11.23 -20.77 51.43
CA TYR A 356 -12.68 -20.57 51.59
C TYR A 356 -13.36 -20.19 50.28
N ASP A 357 -14.66 -20.49 50.16
CA ASP A 357 -15.45 -20.17 48.98
C ASP A 357 -15.82 -18.68 48.87
N SER A 358 -15.78 -18.11 47.66
CA SER A 358 -16.29 -16.75 47.37
C SER A 358 -17.63 -16.83 46.65
N VAL A 359 -18.71 -16.43 47.33
CA VAL A 359 -20.06 -16.30 46.75
C VAL A 359 -20.23 -14.89 46.17
N LEU A 360 -20.39 -14.80 44.85
CA LEU A 360 -20.40 -13.55 44.09
C LEU A 360 -21.64 -13.47 43.19
N GLN A 361 -22.11 -12.24 42.97
CA GLN A 361 -23.17 -11.92 42.02
C GLN A 361 -22.67 -10.88 41.02
N SER A 362 -22.76 -11.18 39.72
CA SER A 362 -22.39 -10.27 38.62
C SER A 362 -23.31 -10.43 37.42
N ILE A 363 -23.75 -9.29 36.87
CA ILE A 363 -24.54 -9.23 35.62
C ILE A 363 -23.68 -9.68 34.42
N PHE A 364 -22.35 -9.51 34.51
CA PHE A 364 -21.37 -9.81 33.46
C PHE A 364 -20.71 -11.20 33.62
N LYS A 365 -21.29 -12.08 34.45
CA LYS A 365 -20.76 -13.43 34.73
C LYS A 365 -20.37 -14.24 33.47
N THR A 366 -21.13 -14.14 32.38
CA THR A 366 -20.89 -14.97 31.17
C THR A 366 -19.56 -14.61 30.53
N GLU A 367 -19.25 -13.32 30.48
CA GLU A 367 -17.97 -12.81 30.00
C GLU A 367 -16.85 -13.13 30.98
N PHE A 368 -17.05 -12.85 32.27
CA PHE A 368 -16.09 -13.18 33.32
C PHE A 368 -15.68 -14.66 33.29
N LEU A 369 -16.66 -15.58 33.20
CA LEU A 369 -16.41 -17.01 33.19
C LEU A 369 -15.69 -17.46 31.92
N SER A 370 -16.04 -16.89 30.76
CA SER A 370 -15.35 -17.21 29.49
C SER A 370 -13.86 -16.84 29.57
N LEU A 371 -13.55 -15.68 30.17
CA LEU A 371 -12.18 -15.23 30.38
C LEU A 371 -11.48 -16.05 31.46
N LEU A 372 -12.14 -16.34 32.58
CA LEU A 372 -11.58 -17.14 33.68
C LEU A 372 -11.22 -18.56 33.21
N VAL A 373 -12.14 -19.25 32.52
CA VAL A 373 -11.90 -20.60 31.97
C VAL A 373 -10.71 -20.58 31.00
N LYS A 374 -10.64 -19.56 30.14
CA LYS A 374 -9.55 -19.39 29.19
C LYS A 374 -8.20 -19.16 29.89
N ARG A 375 -8.13 -18.22 30.84
CA ARG A 375 -6.88 -17.92 31.57
C ARG A 375 -6.43 -19.06 32.47
N PHE A 376 -7.37 -19.79 33.07
CA PHE A 376 -7.07 -21.00 33.83
C PHE A 376 -6.48 -22.09 32.93
N GLN A 377 -7.09 -22.34 31.77
CA GLN A 377 -6.59 -23.32 30.79
C GLN A 377 -5.21 -22.93 30.25
N GLU A 378 -4.98 -21.66 29.91
CA GLU A 378 -3.68 -21.16 29.43
C GLU A 378 -2.55 -21.32 30.45
N ARG A 379 -2.88 -21.39 31.75
CA ARG A 379 -1.89 -21.42 32.83
C ARG A 379 -1.66 -22.79 33.45
N THR A 380 -2.70 -23.62 33.49
CA THR A 380 -2.65 -24.95 34.14
C THR A 380 -2.67 -26.10 33.14
N ASP A 381 -2.89 -25.81 31.85
CA ASP A 381 -3.19 -26.77 30.78
C ASP A 381 -4.37 -27.71 31.09
N LYS A 382 -5.18 -27.40 32.11
CA LYS A 382 -6.36 -28.15 32.54
C LYS A 382 -7.63 -27.33 32.35
N LYS A 383 -8.74 -28.00 32.03
CA LYS A 383 -10.05 -27.35 31.95
C LYS A 383 -10.57 -27.07 33.35
N LEU A 384 -10.98 -25.83 33.62
CA LEU A 384 -11.59 -25.44 34.88
C LEU A 384 -12.92 -26.21 35.08
N PRO A 385 -13.07 -26.99 36.16
CA PRO A 385 -14.32 -27.71 36.43
C PRO A 385 -15.46 -26.73 36.76
N LEU A 386 -16.54 -26.81 35.99
CA LEU A 386 -17.76 -26.04 36.21
C LEU A 386 -18.88 -26.96 36.72
N LYS A 387 -19.39 -26.70 37.92
CA LYS A 387 -20.45 -27.49 38.56
C LYS A 387 -21.79 -26.77 38.45
N PHE A 388 -22.83 -27.47 37.98
CA PHE A 388 -24.15 -26.91 37.74
C PHE A 388 -25.20 -27.63 38.59
N ASN A 389 -25.34 -27.23 39.86
CA ASN A 389 -26.24 -27.84 40.83
C ASN A 389 -26.97 -26.75 41.62
N ASN A 390 -28.03 -27.11 42.36
CA ASN A 390 -28.58 -26.24 43.41
C ASN A 390 -27.46 -25.90 44.40
N LEU A 391 -27.16 -24.61 44.54
CA LEU A 391 -25.94 -24.12 45.17
C LEU A 391 -25.92 -24.48 46.67
N SER A 392 -25.14 -25.49 47.06
CA SER A 392 -24.91 -25.85 48.47
C SER A 392 -23.45 -25.64 48.86
N PHE A 393 -23.19 -25.04 50.02
CA PHE A 393 -21.83 -24.85 50.52
C PHE A 393 -21.68 -25.17 52.01
N PRO A 394 -20.50 -25.67 52.44
CA PRO A 394 -20.28 -26.09 53.82
C PRO A 394 -20.18 -24.90 54.79
N TRP A 395 -20.79 -25.04 55.97
CA TRP A 395 -20.77 -24.08 57.07
C TRP A 395 -20.33 -24.77 58.38
N LYS A 396 -19.81 -23.99 59.34
CA LYS A 396 -19.34 -24.45 60.67
C LYS A 396 -20.20 -25.58 61.27
N HIS A 397 -19.52 -26.58 61.84
CA HIS A 397 -20.08 -27.75 62.56
C HIS A 397 -21.02 -28.63 61.72
N GLY A 398 -20.58 -29.08 60.54
CA GLY A 398 -21.29 -30.10 59.75
C GLY A 398 -22.64 -29.66 59.17
N ARG A 399 -22.99 -28.36 59.22
CA ARG A 399 -24.21 -27.83 58.60
C ARG A 399 -23.92 -27.40 57.16
N GLN A 400 -24.74 -27.81 56.21
CA GLN A 400 -24.73 -27.26 54.86
C GLN A 400 -25.74 -26.12 54.77
N PHE A 401 -25.31 -24.99 54.20
CA PHE A 401 -26.25 -23.96 53.77
C PHE A 401 -26.62 -24.23 52.32
N HIS A 402 -27.92 -24.33 52.08
CA HIS A 402 -28.47 -24.47 50.74
C HIS A 402 -28.97 -23.11 50.29
N CYS A 403 -28.36 -22.59 49.22
CA CYS A 403 -28.91 -21.51 48.42
C CYS A 403 -29.83 -22.16 47.40
N VAL A 404 -31.12 -22.21 47.72
CA VAL A 404 -32.15 -22.73 46.81
C VAL A 404 -32.70 -21.52 46.05
N CYS A 405 -32.23 -21.35 44.82
CA CYS A 405 -32.91 -20.46 43.89
C CYS A 405 -34.21 -21.14 43.46
N LEU A 406 -35.36 -20.53 43.75
CA LEU A 406 -36.68 -21.01 43.35
C LEU A 406 -37.22 -20.13 42.23
N LYS A 407 -37.75 -20.78 41.20
CA LYS A 407 -38.48 -20.08 40.12
C LYS A 407 -39.93 -19.96 40.55
N LEU A 408 -40.39 -18.74 40.88
CA LEU A 408 -41.79 -18.53 41.20
C LEU A 408 -42.61 -18.59 39.91
N CYS A 409 -43.55 -19.52 39.85
CA CYS A 409 -44.43 -19.70 38.70
C CYS A 409 -45.62 -18.73 38.80
N GLY A 410 -45.35 -17.42 38.68
CA GLY A 410 -46.35 -16.35 38.58
C GLY A 410 -46.17 -15.55 37.30
N ARG A 411 -47.17 -14.74 36.88
CA ARG A 411 -47.18 -13.98 35.61
C ARG A 411 -46.05 -12.92 35.47
N GLY A 412 -45.17 -12.79 36.46
CA GLY A 412 -43.87 -12.11 36.37
C GLY A 412 -42.75 -13.12 36.60
N SER A 413 -41.72 -13.10 35.76
CA SER A 413 -40.53 -13.96 35.86
C SER A 413 -39.62 -13.52 37.01
N ASP A 414 -40.15 -13.47 38.24
CA ASP A 414 -39.40 -13.09 39.43
C ASP A 414 -38.75 -14.34 40.03
N LEU A 415 -37.42 -14.34 40.06
CA LEU A 415 -36.64 -15.40 40.69
C LEU A 415 -36.49 -15.07 42.17
N CYS A 416 -37.04 -15.91 43.05
CA CYS A 416 -36.86 -15.76 44.50
C CYS A 416 -35.69 -16.63 44.95
N VAL A 417 -34.74 -16.04 45.67
CA VAL A 417 -33.62 -16.79 46.25
C VAL A 417 -33.92 -17.00 47.73
N THR A 418 -34.28 -18.22 48.08
CA THR A 418 -34.51 -18.64 49.46
C THR A 418 -33.26 -19.30 50.02
N PHE A 419 -32.83 -18.85 51.20
CA PHE A 419 -31.66 -19.36 51.90
C PHE A 419 -32.12 -20.15 53.12
N GLY A 420 -31.71 -21.41 53.22
CA GLY A 420 -32.03 -22.29 54.35
C GLY A 420 -30.78 -22.95 54.92
N SER A 421 -30.71 -23.06 56.24
CA SER A 421 -29.76 -23.95 56.92
C SER A 421 -30.41 -25.31 57.11
N ALA A 422 -29.81 -26.38 56.57
CA ALA A 422 -30.24 -27.75 56.84
C ALA A 422 -29.20 -28.48 57.70
N LEU A 423 -29.67 -29.22 58.70
CA LEU A 423 -28.86 -30.24 59.38
C LEU A 423 -28.88 -31.50 58.52
N VAL A 424 -27.72 -32.12 58.32
CA VAL A 424 -27.62 -33.41 57.62
C VAL A 424 -28.46 -34.44 58.39
N GLY A 425 -29.61 -34.82 57.84
CA GLY A 425 -30.51 -35.85 58.40
C GLY A 425 -31.77 -35.35 59.13
N GLY A 426 -32.12 -34.06 59.12
CA GLY A 426 -33.35 -33.55 59.76
C GLY A 426 -34.01 -32.43 58.96
N GLY A 427 -35.35 -32.39 58.97
CA GLY A 427 -36.19 -31.52 58.15
C GLY A 427 -35.81 -30.02 58.16
N VAL A 428 -36.11 -29.36 57.03
CA VAL A 428 -35.82 -27.94 56.78
C VAL A 428 -36.53 -27.06 57.81
N LEU A 429 -35.78 -26.38 58.67
CA LEU A 429 -36.29 -25.27 59.46
C LEU A 429 -36.31 -24.02 58.57
N CYS A 430 -37.46 -23.74 57.97
CA CYS A 430 -37.71 -22.50 57.24
C CYS A 430 -37.76 -21.31 58.22
N GLY A 431 -36.68 -20.54 58.32
CA GLY A 431 -36.77 -19.15 58.74
C GLY A 431 -37.09 -18.31 57.50
N GLU A 432 -38.31 -17.82 57.37
CA GLU A 432 -38.71 -16.95 56.26
C GLU A 432 -37.95 -15.62 56.32
N PHE A 433 -37.02 -15.43 55.38
CA PHE A 433 -36.56 -14.11 54.98
C PHE A 433 -36.85 -13.95 53.48
N SER A 434 -38.07 -13.51 53.18
CA SER A 434 -38.49 -13.10 51.84
C SER A 434 -37.78 -11.80 51.45
N PHE A 435 -36.87 -11.87 50.47
CA PHE A 435 -36.35 -10.67 49.80
C PHE A 435 -36.79 -10.70 48.33
N CYS A 436 -37.70 -9.78 47.97
CA CYS A 436 -37.96 -9.42 46.59
C CYS A 436 -36.87 -8.44 46.12
N PRO A 437 -36.02 -8.77 45.13
CA PRO A 437 -35.18 -7.78 44.49
C PRO A 437 -35.98 -7.15 43.36
N VAL A 438 -36.65 -6.02 43.62
CA VAL A 438 -37.13 -5.13 42.56
C VAL A 438 -35.92 -4.37 42.01
N PRO A 439 -35.52 -4.51 40.73
CA PRO A 439 -34.63 -3.53 40.11
C PRO A 439 -35.42 -2.23 39.85
N PRO A 440 -34.85 -1.03 40.08
CA PRO A 440 -35.53 0.20 39.71
C PRO A 440 -35.72 0.23 38.19
N ALA A 441 -36.97 0.43 37.78
CA ALA A 441 -37.33 0.68 36.40
C ALA A 441 -36.57 1.90 35.88
N TRP A 442 -35.67 1.70 34.92
CA TRP A 442 -35.20 2.78 34.07
C TRP A 442 -36.26 3.01 32.99
N ASN A 443 -37.05 4.05 33.20
CA ASN A 443 -38.03 4.56 32.25
C ASN A 443 -37.36 4.85 30.91
N SER A 444 -37.70 4.04 29.91
CA SER A 444 -37.53 4.40 28.51
C SER A 444 -38.78 5.14 28.04
N ARG A 445 -38.73 6.48 27.96
CA ARG A 445 -39.37 7.28 26.89
C ARG A 445 -39.06 8.78 27.04
N SER A 446 -38.70 9.35 25.89
CA SER A 446 -38.68 10.77 25.48
C SER A 446 -37.85 11.77 26.30
N CYS A 447 -36.66 12.08 25.79
CA CYS A 447 -36.17 13.46 25.72
C CYS A 447 -35.51 13.68 24.36
N THR A 448 -36.20 14.43 23.51
CA THR A 448 -35.73 15.00 22.26
C THR A 448 -35.22 16.41 22.53
N PHE A 449 -34.11 16.78 21.88
CA PHE A 449 -33.58 18.14 21.62
C PHE A 449 -32.94 18.92 22.79
N PRO A 450 -31.98 19.87 22.54
CA PRO A 450 -31.79 20.62 21.29
C PRO A 450 -30.38 20.71 20.70
N LEU A 451 -30.38 20.93 19.38
CA LEU A 451 -29.36 21.64 18.62
C LEU A 451 -29.20 23.06 19.19
N ALA A 452 -28.01 23.41 19.66
CA ALA A 452 -27.58 24.79 19.82
C ALA A 452 -26.42 25.07 18.86
N ARG A 453 -26.67 25.96 17.91
CA ARG A 453 -25.65 26.63 17.09
C ARG A 453 -24.78 27.50 18.00
N VAL A 454 -23.46 27.30 17.97
CA VAL A 454 -22.48 28.36 18.23
C VAL A 454 -21.45 28.34 17.10
N SER A 455 -21.31 29.51 16.47
CA SER A 455 -20.47 29.83 15.32
C SER A 455 -18.95 29.85 15.66
N PRO A 456 -18.07 29.89 14.65
CA PRO A 456 -16.69 29.41 14.75
C PRO A 456 -15.74 30.46 15.34
N ARG A 457 -14.74 30.01 16.12
CA ARG A 457 -13.54 30.79 16.43
C ARG A 457 -12.31 30.13 15.81
N THR A 458 -11.56 30.98 15.14
CA THR A 458 -10.31 30.77 14.39
C THR A 458 -9.17 30.25 15.27
N PRO A 459 -8.19 29.52 14.70
CA PRO A 459 -6.88 29.33 15.33
C PRO A 459 -5.84 30.26 14.71
N VAL A 460 -5.15 31.03 15.56
CA VAL A 460 -3.87 31.67 15.24
C VAL A 460 -2.75 30.91 15.98
N SER A 461 -1.64 30.79 15.26
CA SER A 461 -0.36 30.12 15.51
C SER A 461 0.34 30.36 16.85
N SER A 462 1.07 29.35 17.37
CA SER A 462 2.56 29.27 17.33
C SER A 462 3.16 28.29 18.35
N GLY A 463 4.23 27.57 17.94
CA GLY A 463 5.38 27.11 18.74
C GLY A 463 5.20 25.90 19.67
N SER A 464 5.60 24.68 19.29
CA SER A 464 6.95 24.08 19.44
C SER A 464 7.19 23.39 20.80
N HIS A 465 7.21 22.06 20.83
CA HIS A 465 8.41 21.25 21.09
C HIS A 465 8.08 19.74 21.15
N ASN A 466 8.83 18.98 20.33
CA ASN A 466 9.03 17.53 20.34
C ASN A 466 9.87 17.13 21.59
N PRO A 467 9.97 15.84 22.01
CA PRO A 467 10.41 14.74 21.14
C PRO A 467 9.80 13.32 21.37
N GLU A 468 9.95 12.52 20.32
CA GLU A 468 10.27 11.08 20.28
C GLU A 468 9.73 10.12 21.36
N PHE A 469 8.92 9.15 20.93
CA PHE A 469 9.18 7.74 21.27
C PHE A 469 8.60 6.81 20.19
N SER A 470 9.49 6.24 19.38
CA SER A 470 9.23 5.14 18.45
C SER A 470 10.26 4.04 18.71
N SER A 471 9.95 2.81 18.30
CA SER A 471 10.54 1.51 18.71
C SER A 471 9.92 0.96 20.00
N ILE A 472 9.44 -0.28 20.07
CA ILE A 472 10.16 -1.53 19.85
C ILE A 472 9.20 -2.63 19.37
N LEU A 473 9.54 -3.30 18.26
CA LEU A 473 9.63 -4.77 18.18
C LEU A 473 10.23 -5.14 16.82
N SER A 474 11.56 -5.20 16.82
CA SER A 474 12.42 -5.82 15.81
C SER A 474 12.35 -7.34 15.96
N VAL A 475 12.25 -8.08 14.86
CA VAL A 475 12.42 -9.54 14.84
C VAL A 475 13.66 -9.84 13.98
N PRO A 476 14.68 -10.56 14.47
CA PRO A 476 15.85 -10.91 13.67
C PRO A 476 15.60 -12.12 12.77
N HIS A 477 16.09 -12.00 11.53
CA HIS A 477 16.35 -13.10 10.60
C HIS A 477 17.66 -13.82 10.97
N HIS A 478 17.62 -15.15 11.06
CA HIS A 478 18.49 -16.08 10.32
C HIS A 478 18.23 -17.50 10.81
N PHE A 479 17.90 -18.43 9.91
CA PHE A 479 18.60 -19.72 9.74
C PHE A 479 18.06 -20.45 8.51
N LEU A 480 19.00 -21.11 7.84
CA LEU A 480 18.99 -21.60 6.47
C LEU A 480 18.26 -22.94 6.28
N LEU A 481 17.74 -23.09 5.06
CA LEU A 481 17.65 -24.30 4.22
C LEU A 481 17.55 -25.65 4.95
N HIS A 482 16.38 -26.28 4.93
CA HIS A 482 16.28 -27.74 4.83
C HIS A 482 15.21 -28.17 3.81
N ARG A 483 15.73 -28.72 2.72
CA ARG A 483 15.11 -29.44 1.61
C ARG A 483 14.20 -30.56 2.12
N ARG A 484 12.89 -30.50 1.88
CA ARG A 484 11.96 -31.63 2.09
C ARG A 484 11.56 -32.23 0.74
N ARG A 485 11.89 -33.51 0.59
CA ARG A 485 11.54 -34.42 -0.52
C ARG A 485 10.02 -34.45 -0.73
N SER A 486 9.60 -34.33 -1.99
CA SER A 486 8.28 -34.71 -2.49
C SER A 486 8.07 -36.23 -2.33
N LYS A 487 6.91 -36.62 -1.80
CA LYS A 487 6.40 -38.00 -1.91
C LYS A 487 5.55 -38.07 -3.18
N GLU A 488 5.87 -39.04 -4.02
CA GLU A 488 5.14 -39.39 -5.24
C GLU A 488 3.72 -39.91 -4.93
N VAL A 489 2.75 -39.50 -5.75
CA VAL A 489 1.42 -40.12 -5.84
C VAL A 489 1.30 -40.65 -7.27
N LYS A 490 1.14 -41.97 -7.43
CA LYS A 490 0.85 -42.62 -8.71
C LYS A 490 -0.65 -42.49 -9.04
N PRO A 491 -1.05 -42.18 -10.28
CA PRO A 491 -2.44 -42.31 -10.73
C PRO A 491 -2.73 -43.73 -11.30
N PRO A 492 -4.00 -44.20 -11.23
CA PRO A 492 -4.43 -45.48 -11.81
C PRO A 492 -4.58 -45.42 -13.35
N PRO A 493 -4.57 -46.58 -14.04
CA PRO A 493 -4.46 -46.64 -15.50
C PRO A 493 -5.82 -46.60 -16.21
N GLY A 494 -5.84 -45.95 -17.37
CA GLY A 494 -6.80 -46.26 -18.45
C GLY A 494 -7.83 -45.17 -18.76
N ALA A 495 -7.46 -44.22 -19.62
CA ALA A 495 -8.40 -43.59 -20.56
C ALA A 495 -7.64 -42.88 -21.69
N GLY A 496 -7.81 -43.38 -22.92
CA GLY A 496 -7.76 -42.61 -24.19
C GLY A 496 -6.47 -41.87 -24.56
N ARG A 497 -5.87 -42.23 -25.69
CA ARG A 497 -4.90 -41.40 -26.41
C ARG A 497 -5.42 -39.95 -26.51
N PRO A 498 -4.68 -38.93 -26.03
CA PRO A 498 -5.10 -37.55 -26.23
C PRO A 498 -4.93 -37.20 -27.71
N LYS A 499 -5.99 -36.62 -28.29
CA LYS A 499 -5.96 -36.01 -29.62
C LYS A 499 -4.81 -35.00 -29.69
N PRO A 500 -4.12 -34.85 -30.84
CA PRO A 500 -3.01 -33.90 -30.96
C PRO A 500 -3.51 -32.48 -30.61
N LYS A 501 -2.85 -31.84 -29.65
CA LYS A 501 -3.08 -30.42 -29.34
C LYS A 501 -2.75 -29.61 -30.60
N PRO A 502 -3.55 -28.57 -30.94
CA PRO A 502 -3.20 -27.66 -32.03
C PRO A 502 -1.81 -27.08 -31.76
N ARG A 503 -0.94 -27.08 -32.77
CA ARG A 503 0.39 -26.47 -32.70
C ARG A 503 0.20 -24.96 -32.56
N THR A 504 0.33 -24.46 -31.34
CA THR A 504 0.47 -23.03 -31.06
C THR A 504 1.73 -22.53 -31.79
N PRO A 505 1.68 -21.37 -32.46
CA PRO A 505 2.87 -20.80 -33.09
C PRO A 505 3.96 -20.59 -32.02
N GLN A 506 5.19 -20.98 -32.33
CA GLN A 506 6.31 -20.86 -31.41
C GLN A 506 7.38 -19.96 -32.03
N CYS A 507 8.18 -19.33 -31.17
CA CYS A 507 9.38 -18.64 -31.58
C CYS A 507 10.56 -19.01 -30.70
N ARG A 508 11.77 -18.89 -31.25
CA ARG A 508 13.04 -19.07 -30.56
C ARG A 508 13.67 -17.71 -30.30
N ALA A 509 14.10 -17.46 -29.07
CA ALA A 509 14.79 -16.24 -28.71
C ALA A 509 16.20 -16.16 -29.33
N LEU A 510 16.48 -15.07 -30.04
CA LEU A 510 17.81 -14.77 -30.60
C LEU A 510 18.72 -14.11 -29.57
N TYR A 511 18.15 -13.29 -28.68
CA TYR A 511 18.86 -12.56 -27.63
C TYR A 511 18.16 -12.75 -26.28
N ALA A 512 18.90 -12.61 -25.18
CA ALA A 512 18.30 -12.57 -23.86
C ALA A 512 17.58 -11.24 -23.61
N TYR A 513 16.50 -11.29 -22.84
CA TYR A 513 15.69 -10.12 -22.48
C TYR A 513 15.21 -10.23 -21.04
N ASP A 514 15.53 -9.22 -20.25
CA ASP A 514 15.06 -9.07 -18.87
C ASP A 514 13.84 -8.15 -18.83
N ALA A 515 12.76 -8.61 -18.18
CA ALA A 515 11.52 -7.85 -18.05
C ALA A 515 11.75 -6.60 -17.19
N GLN A 516 11.30 -5.45 -17.68
CA GLN A 516 11.36 -4.17 -16.99
C GLN A 516 10.08 -3.89 -16.20
N ASP A 517 8.94 -4.42 -16.65
CA ASP A 517 7.63 -4.28 -16.01
C ASP A 517 7.00 -5.65 -15.63
N THR A 518 5.94 -5.62 -14.80
CA THR A 518 5.30 -6.83 -14.26
C THR A 518 4.51 -7.66 -15.28
N ASP A 519 4.17 -7.06 -16.42
CA ASP A 519 3.43 -7.66 -17.53
C ASP A 519 4.35 -8.15 -18.66
N GLU A 520 5.67 -8.01 -18.51
CA GLU A 520 6.67 -8.46 -19.48
C GLU A 520 7.26 -9.85 -19.13
N LEU A 521 7.70 -10.58 -20.14
CA LEU A 521 8.24 -11.94 -20.02
C LEU A 521 9.77 -11.93 -20.19
N SER A 522 10.50 -12.38 -19.16
CA SER A 522 11.97 -12.55 -19.24
C SER A 522 12.35 -13.90 -19.84
N PHE A 523 13.36 -13.92 -20.70
CA PHE A 523 13.85 -15.13 -21.38
C PHE A 523 15.33 -15.03 -21.74
N ASN A 524 15.98 -16.18 -21.90
CA ASN A 524 17.37 -16.26 -22.35
C ASN A 524 17.44 -16.52 -23.86
N ALA A 525 18.60 -16.26 -24.47
CA ALA A 525 18.86 -16.67 -25.84
C ALA A 525 18.66 -18.19 -25.99
N SER A 526 18.07 -18.60 -27.11
CA SER A 526 17.66 -19.98 -27.44
C SER A 526 16.45 -20.55 -26.69
N ASP A 527 15.80 -19.80 -25.79
CA ASP A 527 14.52 -20.25 -25.20
C ASP A 527 13.41 -20.29 -26.27
N VAL A 528 12.51 -21.28 -26.17
CA VAL A 528 11.35 -21.44 -27.05
C VAL A 528 10.09 -20.94 -26.35
N ILE A 529 9.44 -19.94 -26.93
CA ILE A 529 8.29 -19.23 -26.38
C ILE A 529 7.04 -19.57 -27.21
N GLU A 530 5.93 -19.90 -26.55
CA GLU A 530 4.64 -20.04 -27.23
C GLU A 530 4.04 -18.66 -27.49
N ILE A 531 3.73 -18.35 -28.75
CA ILE A 531 3.07 -17.10 -29.15
C ILE A 531 1.56 -17.27 -28.94
N LEU A 532 0.97 -16.40 -28.12
CA LEU A 532 -0.47 -16.32 -27.90
C LEU A 532 -1.12 -15.25 -28.78
N THR A 533 -0.50 -14.06 -28.87
CA THR A 533 -1.01 -12.94 -29.66
C THR A 533 0.14 -12.14 -30.27
N GLU A 534 0.01 -11.78 -31.54
CA GLU A 534 0.94 -10.88 -32.24
C GLU A 534 0.31 -9.48 -32.38
N ASP A 535 0.90 -8.49 -31.73
CA ASP A 535 0.45 -7.10 -31.88
C ASP A 535 1.25 -6.39 -33.00
N PRO A 536 0.60 -5.60 -33.88
CA PRO A 536 1.27 -4.80 -34.91
C PRO A 536 2.27 -3.77 -34.39
N SER A 537 2.25 -3.45 -33.08
CA SER A 537 3.22 -2.55 -32.44
C SER A 537 4.63 -3.15 -32.27
N GLY A 538 4.81 -4.43 -32.56
CA GLY A 538 6.10 -5.13 -32.42
C GLY A 538 6.32 -5.79 -31.05
N TRP A 539 5.33 -5.71 -30.16
CA TRP A 539 5.32 -6.41 -28.88
C TRP A 539 4.35 -7.60 -28.93
N TRP A 540 4.84 -8.81 -28.70
CA TRP A 540 4.03 -10.02 -28.75
C TRP A 540 3.71 -10.50 -27.35
N PHE A 541 2.58 -11.20 -27.19
CA PHE A 541 2.21 -11.84 -25.94
C PHE A 541 2.43 -13.34 -26.06
N GLY A 542 3.09 -13.93 -25.07
CA GLY A 542 3.33 -15.37 -25.09
C GLY A 542 3.69 -15.96 -23.75
N ARG A 543 3.96 -17.26 -23.78
CA ARG A 543 4.12 -18.10 -22.59
C ARG A 543 5.44 -18.83 -22.63
N LEU A 544 6.21 -18.72 -21.54
CA LEU A 544 7.46 -19.45 -21.32
C LEU A 544 7.47 -20.03 -19.90
N ARG A 545 7.71 -21.35 -19.79
CA ARG A 545 7.83 -22.07 -18.50
C ARG A 545 6.66 -21.81 -17.51
N GLY A 546 5.45 -21.65 -18.05
CA GLY A 546 4.23 -21.41 -17.27
C GLY A 546 3.99 -19.96 -16.82
N ARG A 547 4.85 -19.01 -17.23
CA ARG A 547 4.62 -17.57 -17.09
C ARG A 547 4.19 -16.96 -18.41
N GLU A 548 3.26 -16.01 -18.35
CA GLU A 548 2.75 -15.26 -19.50
C GLU A 548 3.15 -13.79 -19.37
N GLY A 549 3.48 -13.17 -20.50
CA GLY A 549 3.84 -11.77 -20.54
C GLY A 549 4.13 -11.28 -21.96
N MET A 550 4.29 -9.97 -22.08
CA MET A 550 4.69 -9.29 -23.31
C MET A 550 6.20 -9.44 -23.53
N PHE A 551 6.62 -9.57 -24.78
CA PHE A 551 8.02 -9.56 -25.17
C PHE A 551 8.23 -8.90 -26.54
N PRO A 552 9.42 -8.32 -26.80
CA PRO A 552 9.72 -7.69 -28.08
C PRO A 552 9.87 -8.72 -29.22
N GLY A 553 9.07 -8.59 -30.28
CA GLY A 553 9.05 -9.51 -31.42
C GLY A 553 10.35 -9.51 -32.24
N ASN A 554 11.14 -8.44 -32.19
CA ASN A 554 12.44 -8.35 -32.87
C ASN A 554 13.58 -9.10 -32.15
N TYR A 555 13.33 -9.65 -30.96
CA TYR A 555 14.31 -10.45 -30.20
C TYR A 555 14.13 -11.96 -30.42
N VAL A 556 13.15 -12.35 -31.23
CA VAL A 556 12.76 -13.73 -31.46
C VAL A 556 12.63 -14.03 -32.95
N GLU A 557 12.80 -15.30 -33.31
CA GLU A 557 12.60 -15.83 -34.66
C GLU A 557 11.48 -16.88 -34.60
N LYS A 558 10.47 -16.79 -35.47
CA LYS A 558 9.38 -17.80 -35.53
C LYS A 558 9.93 -19.14 -36.02
N ILE A 559 9.50 -20.24 -35.43
CA ILE A 559 9.94 -21.62 -35.76
C ILE A 559 8.80 -22.51 -36.24
#